data_AF-A0A0P7FU71-F1
#
_entry.id   AF-A0A0P7FU71-F1
#
_cell.length_a   1.000
_cell.length_b   1.000
_cell.length_c   1.000
_cell.angle_alpha   90.00
_cell.angle_beta   90.00
_cell.angle_gamma   90.00
#
_symmetry.space_group_name_H-M   'P 1'
#
loop_
_entity.id
_entity.type
_entity.pdbx_description
1 polymer ?
#
loop_
_entity_poly.entity_id
_entity_poly.type
_entity_poly.pdbx_seq_one_letter_code
_entity_poly.pdbx_strand_id
1 'polypeptide(L)'
;MATLGIIGSGNIGSAVARLAVAADINVVIANSRGPESLQDLVAELGPLAKAGTVEEAVNAGDAVVLSIPLMAVKNLPEGLLAGKLVLDTSNYYPSRDGRIQELDDSTVTTSEMVRDQLGGARYVKAFNNILAAHIPALARPAGTDDRTALPIAGDDAAAKSEAAAIIGQLGFDTVDAGTLAESWRFEPDTPAYGRIYFSDPNASDQQLASTPPGVTPSEQVRSALDAATRVNVAERRF
;
A
#
# COMPACT_ATOMS: atom_id res chain seq x y z
N MET A 1 -17.38 -13.64 -7.98
CA MET A 1 -16.74 -13.10 -6.76
C MET A 1 -15.53 -12.32 -7.19
N ALA A 2 -15.24 -11.18 -6.53
CA ALA A 2 -14.06 -10.40 -6.85
C ALA A 2 -12.78 -11.19 -6.54
N THR A 3 -11.71 -10.91 -7.27
CA THR A 3 -10.38 -11.47 -7.05
C THR A 3 -9.35 -10.35 -6.90
N LEU A 4 -8.54 -10.42 -5.86
CA LEU A 4 -7.42 -9.52 -5.62
C LEU A 4 -6.11 -10.24 -5.97
N GLY A 5 -5.40 -9.73 -6.97
CA GLY A 5 -4.02 -10.14 -7.26
C GLY A 5 -3.08 -9.47 -6.26
N ILE A 6 -2.08 -10.19 -5.76
CA ILE A 6 -1.07 -9.62 -4.85
C ILE A 6 0.31 -9.98 -5.39
N ILE A 7 1.09 -8.96 -5.76
CA ILE A 7 2.50 -9.11 -6.13
C ILE A 7 3.34 -8.70 -4.93
N GLY A 8 3.98 -9.67 -4.30
CA GLY A 8 4.80 -9.49 -3.11
C GLY A 8 4.12 -10.06 -1.86
N SER A 9 4.71 -11.10 -1.28
CA SER A 9 4.21 -11.80 -0.10
C SER A 9 4.91 -11.36 1.20
N GLY A 10 5.34 -10.10 1.27
CA GLY A 10 5.96 -9.53 2.47
C GLY A 10 4.93 -9.20 3.54
N ASN A 11 5.34 -8.40 4.54
CA ASN A 11 4.48 -8.04 5.67
C ASN A 11 3.18 -7.36 5.22
N ILE A 12 3.25 -6.38 4.32
CA ILE A 12 2.07 -5.65 3.82
C ILE A 12 1.20 -6.54 2.93
N GLY A 13 1.76 -7.14 1.87
CA GLY A 13 1.01 -8.00 0.96
C GLY A 13 0.30 -9.17 1.65
N SER A 14 0.95 -9.84 2.62
CA SER A 14 0.30 -10.90 3.39
C SER A 14 -0.77 -10.37 4.35
N ALA A 15 -0.61 -9.19 4.95
CA ALA A 15 -1.63 -8.55 5.77
C ALA A 15 -2.89 -8.21 4.95
N VAL A 16 -2.70 -7.65 3.74
CA VAL A 16 -3.81 -7.35 2.83
C VAL A 16 -4.48 -8.64 2.32
N ALA A 17 -3.71 -9.70 2.06
CA ALA A 17 -4.26 -11.01 1.69
C ALA A 17 -5.22 -11.55 2.76
N ARG A 18 -4.84 -11.45 4.05
CA ARG A 18 -5.68 -11.87 5.18
C ARG A 18 -6.98 -11.07 5.23
N LEU A 19 -6.91 -9.76 5.05
CA LEU A 19 -8.09 -8.90 5.03
C LEU A 19 -9.02 -9.22 3.84
N ALA A 20 -8.46 -9.48 2.66
CA ALA A 20 -9.24 -9.83 1.49
C ALA A 20 -10.00 -11.15 1.70
N VAL A 21 -9.32 -12.19 2.19
CA VAL A 21 -9.98 -13.46 2.51
C VAL A 21 -11.05 -13.30 3.59
N ALA A 22 -10.78 -12.53 4.65
CA ALA A 22 -11.76 -12.26 5.70
C ALA A 22 -12.99 -11.47 5.20
N ALA A 23 -12.86 -10.78 4.07
CA ALA A 23 -13.93 -10.07 3.37
C ALA A 23 -14.56 -10.89 2.23
N ASP A 24 -14.34 -12.21 2.18
CA ASP A 24 -14.84 -13.14 1.14
C ASP A 24 -14.35 -12.80 -0.29
N ILE A 25 -13.17 -12.19 -0.42
CA ILE A 25 -12.52 -11.89 -1.71
C ILE A 25 -11.50 -12.99 -2.02
N ASN A 26 -11.50 -13.50 -3.26
CA ASN A 26 -10.50 -14.47 -3.69
C ASN A 26 -9.13 -13.80 -3.81
N VAL A 27 -8.06 -14.50 -3.46
CA VAL A 27 -6.68 -13.98 -3.53
C VAL A 27 -5.82 -14.86 -4.41
N VAL A 28 -5.10 -14.24 -5.34
CA VAL A 28 -3.97 -14.87 -6.04
C VAL A 28 -2.70 -14.15 -5.64
N ILE A 29 -1.86 -14.81 -4.85
CA ILE A 29 -0.64 -14.22 -4.31
C ILE A 29 0.60 -14.77 -5.02
N ALA A 30 1.49 -13.87 -5.42
CA ALA A 30 2.74 -14.16 -6.10
C ALA A 30 3.91 -13.51 -5.38
N ASN A 31 5.10 -14.10 -5.50
CA ASN A 31 6.35 -13.51 -5.07
C ASN A 31 7.50 -13.94 -6.01
N SER A 32 8.71 -13.44 -5.76
CA SER A 32 9.89 -13.74 -6.59
C SER A 32 10.50 -15.13 -6.38
N ARG A 33 10.04 -15.90 -5.38
CA ARG A 33 10.56 -17.22 -5.01
C ARG A 33 9.68 -18.37 -5.50
N GLY A 34 8.66 -18.07 -6.30
CA GLY A 34 7.77 -19.07 -6.88
C GLY A 34 6.60 -19.47 -5.96
N PRO A 35 5.50 -20.02 -6.55
CA PRO A 35 4.30 -20.43 -5.82
C PRO A 35 4.56 -21.45 -4.70
N GLU A 36 5.55 -22.33 -4.89
CA GLU A 36 5.96 -23.34 -3.92
C GLU A 36 6.45 -22.74 -2.59
N SER A 37 6.97 -21.51 -2.62
CA SER A 37 7.43 -20.80 -1.41
C SER A 37 6.28 -20.23 -0.56
N LEU A 38 5.03 -20.32 -1.05
CA LEU A 38 3.85 -19.71 -0.46
C LEU A 38 2.89 -20.74 0.18
N GLN A 39 3.27 -22.01 0.24
CA GLN A 39 2.43 -23.10 0.74
C GLN A 39 1.87 -22.83 2.14
N ASP A 40 2.72 -22.42 3.09
CA ASP A 40 2.29 -22.14 4.47
C ASP A 40 1.32 -20.96 4.54
N LEU A 41 1.58 -19.89 3.78
CA LEU A 41 0.72 -18.71 3.74
C LEU A 41 -0.64 -19.04 3.11
N VAL A 42 -0.67 -19.82 2.02
CA VAL A 42 -1.93 -20.25 1.41
C VAL A 42 -2.71 -21.19 2.34
N ALA A 43 -2.03 -22.10 3.04
CA ALA A 43 -2.66 -22.97 4.03
C ALA A 43 -3.27 -22.17 5.19
N GLU A 44 -2.57 -21.12 5.66
CA GLU A 44 -3.08 -20.17 6.67
C GLU A 44 -4.33 -19.43 6.17
N LEU A 45 -4.30 -18.92 4.93
CA LEU A 45 -5.39 -18.16 4.33
C LEU A 45 -6.60 -19.02 3.96
N GLY A 46 -6.41 -20.32 3.70
CA GLY A 46 -7.51 -21.23 3.41
C GLY A 46 -8.05 -21.13 1.97
N PRO A 47 -9.29 -21.58 1.71
CA PRO A 47 -9.75 -21.97 0.38
C PRO A 47 -9.95 -20.82 -0.62
N LEU A 48 -10.01 -19.57 -0.13
CA LEU A 48 -10.14 -18.39 -0.99
C LEU A 48 -8.78 -17.88 -1.50
N ALA A 49 -7.66 -18.42 -1.03
CA ALA A 49 -6.33 -18.04 -1.47
C ALA A 49 -5.67 -19.14 -2.30
N LYS A 50 -4.92 -18.73 -3.32
CA LYS A 50 -3.98 -19.59 -4.03
C LYS A 50 -2.67 -18.87 -4.30
N ALA A 51 -1.59 -19.64 -4.33
CA ALA A 51 -0.30 -19.17 -4.83
C ALA A 51 -0.28 -19.26 -6.36
N GLY A 52 0.34 -18.28 -7.02
CA GLY A 52 0.50 -18.26 -8.46
C GLY A 52 1.74 -17.48 -8.89
N THR A 53 2.02 -17.47 -10.19
CA THR A 53 3.03 -16.58 -10.76
C THR A 53 2.55 -15.13 -10.72
N VAL A 54 3.48 -14.20 -10.97
CA VAL A 54 3.14 -12.77 -11.07
C VAL A 54 2.08 -12.54 -12.16
N GLU A 55 2.24 -13.18 -13.32
CA GLU A 55 1.29 -13.11 -14.43
C GLU A 55 -0.08 -13.68 -14.05
N GLU A 56 -0.11 -14.79 -13.32
CA GLU A 56 -1.38 -15.38 -12.84
C GLU A 56 -2.10 -14.46 -11.85
N ALA A 57 -1.36 -13.82 -10.94
CA ALA A 57 -1.92 -12.85 -10.00
C ALA A 57 -2.51 -11.64 -10.73
N VAL A 58 -1.81 -11.12 -11.74
CA VAL A 58 -2.26 -9.98 -12.55
C VAL A 58 -3.47 -10.34 -13.41
N ASN A 59 -3.45 -11.50 -14.06
CA ASN A 59 -4.51 -11.92 -14.97
C ASN A 59 -5.81 -12.23 -14.22
N ALA A 60 -5.71 -12.91 -13.08
CA ALA A 60 -6.87 -13.28 -12.27
C ALA A 60 -7.44 -12.10 -11.47
N GLY A 61 -6.59 -11.14 -11.07
CA GLY A 61 -7.01 -9.99 -10.27
C GLY A 61 -7.86 -8.98 -11.05
N ASP A 62 -9.01 -8.63 -10.47
CA ASP A 62 -9.79 -7.45 -10.86
C ASP A 62 -9.02 -6.16 -10.53
N ALA A 63 -8.27 -6.20 -9.41
CA ALA A 63 -7.26 -5.24 -9.03
C ALA A 63 -6.00 -5.97 -8.54
N VAL A 64 -4.87 -5.27 -8.51
CA VAL A 64 -3.58 -5.79 -8.06
C VAL A 64 -3.01 -4.93 -6.94
N VAL A 65 -2.65 -5.54 -5.82
CA VAL A 65 -1.82 -4.91 -4.79
C VAL A 65 -0.36 -5.14 -5.16
N LEU A 66 0.37 -4.06 -5.43
CA LEU A 66 1.81 -4.09 -5.68
C LEU A 66 2.55 -3.79 -4.38
N SER A 67 3.11 -4.83 -3.77
CA SER A 67 3.75 -4.78 -2.45
C SER A 67 5.16 -5.39 -2.51
N ILE A 68 5.98 -4.89 -3.42
CA ILE A 68 7.40 -5.27 -3.59
C ILE A 68 8.33 -4.07 -3.29
N PRO A 69 9.63 -4.30 -3.03
CA PRO A 69 10.59 -3.20 -2.92
C PRO A 69 10.60 -2.32 -4.16
N LEU A 70 10.82 -1.01 -3.99
CA LEU A 70 10.82 -0.03 -5.08
C LEU A 70 11.74 -0.45 -6.24
N MET A 71 12.95 -0.88 -5.91
CA MET A 71 13.94 -1.30 -6.92
C MET A 71 13.61 -2.62 -7.63
N ALA A 72 12.61 -3.37 -7.16
CA ALA A 72 12.15 -4.60 -7.81
C ALA A 72 11.09 -4.32 -8.89
N VAL A 73 10.47 -3.14 -8.91
CA VAL A 73 9.43 -2.77 -9.89
C VAL A 73 9.97 -2.84 -11.32
N LYS A 74 11.18 -2.33 -11.56
CA LYS A 74 11.86 -2.38 -12.87
C LYS A 74 12.10 -3.79 -13.43
N ASN A 75 11.98 -4.83 -12.60
CA ASN A 75 12.14 -6.22 -13.03
C ASN A 75 10.82 -6.85 -13.50
N LEU A 76 9.69 -6.15 -13.32
CA LEU A 76 8.42 -6.58 -13.89
C LEU A 76 8.46 -6.40 -15.41
N PRO A 77 7.86 -7.32 -16.19
CA PRO A 77 7.71 -7.14 -17.62
C PRO A 77 6.96 -5.84 -17.95
N GLU A 78 7.46 -5.10 -18.93
CA GLU A 78 6.81 -3.87 -19.41
C GLU A 78 5.38 -4.16 -19.88
N GLY A 79 4.43 -3.30 -19.49
CA GLY A 79 3.02 -3.44 -19.87
C GLY A 79 2.28 -4.59 -19.20
N LEU A 80 2.92 -5.37 -18.31
CA LEU A 80 2.27 -6.44 -17.54
C LEU A 80 1.00 -5.94 -16.84
N LEU A 81 1.03 -4.73 -16.30
CA LEU A 81 -0.06 -4.12 -15.53
C LEU A 81 -0.88 -3.10 -16.34
N ALA A 82 -0.71 -3.05 -17.67
CA ALA A 82 -1.43 -2.10 -18.52
C ALA A 82 -2.95 -2.25 -18.37
N GLY A 83 -3.65 -1.14 -18.12
CA GLY A 83 -5.10 -1.09 -17.91
C GLY A 83 -5.58 -1.68 -16.58
N LYS A 84 -4.73 -2.34 -15.80
CA LYS A 84 -5.09 -2.91 -14.49
C LYS A 84 -5.13 -1.82 -13.42
N LEU A 85 -6.11 -1.92 -12.51
CA LEU A 85 -6.12 -1.15 -11.28
C LEU A 85 -5.01 -1.65 -10.37
N VAL A 86 -4.07 -0.78 -10.01
CA VAL A 86 -2.94 -1.09 -9.14
C VAL A 86 -3.02 -0.26 -7.87
N LEU A 87 -3.04 -0.94 -6.72
CA LEU A 87 -2.88 -0.36 -5.39
C LEU A 87 -1.41 -0.54 -4.99
N ASP A 88 -0.61 0.51 -5.12
CA ASP A 88 0.82 0.45 -4.81
C ASP A 88 1.12 0.88 -3.38
N THR A 89 1.92 0.07 -2.70
CA THR A 89 2.29 0.28 -1.29
C THR A 89 3.71 0.83 -1.14
N SER A 90 4.34 1.30 -2.23
CA SER A 90 5.76 1.63 -2.25
C SER A 90 6.08 2.92 -1.52
N ASN A 91 7.26 2.91 -0.89
CA ASN A 91 7.95 4.08 -0.34
C ASN A 91 9.41 4.01 -0.75
N TYR A 92 10.08 5.16 -0.82
CA TYR A 92 11.51 5.25 -1.06
C TYR A 92 12.30 5.26 0.25
N TYR A 93 13.22 4.30 0.39
CA TYR A 93 14.09 4.11 1.54
C TYR A 93 15.56 4.00 1.09
N PRO A 94 16.40 5.05 1.24
CA PRO A 94 17.78 5.02 0.75
C PRO A 94 18.61 3.85 1.27
N SER A 95 18.41 3.40 2.52
CA SER A 95 19.10 2.22 3.07
C SER A 95 18.78 0.91 2.35
N ARG A 96 17.57 0.80 1.79
CA ARG A 96 17.07 -0.39 1.07
C ARG A 96 17.29 -0.29 -0.43
N ASP A 97 17.02 0.89 -0.99
CA ASP A 97 16.90 1.12 -2.42
C ASP A 97 18.19 1.70 -3.04
N GLY A 98 19.11 2.18 -2.20
CA GLY A 98 20.21 3.04 -2.63
C GLY A 98 19.75 4.47 -2.90
N ARG A 99 20.69 5.35 -3.25
CA ARG A 99 20.39 6.74 -3.61
C ARG A 99 19.88 6.83 -5.04
N ILE A 100 18.74 7.51 -5.22
CA ILE A 100 18.07 7.69 -6.50
C ILE A 100 17.92 9.19 -6.70
N GLN A 101 18.73 9.74 -7.60
CA GLN A 101 18.94 11.18 -7.71
C GLN A 101 17.62 11.94 -7.96
N GLU A 102 16.75 11.44 -8.82
CA GLU A 102 15.48 12.09 -9.16
C GLU A 102 14.51 12.16 -7.96
N LEU A 103 14.60 11.21 -7.03
CA LEU A 103 13.83 11.23 -5.77
C LEU A 103 14.51 12.08 -4.70
N ASP A 104 15.84 12.00 -4.59
CA ASP A 104 16.63 12.81 -3.65
C ASP A 104 16.45 14.30 -3.92
N ASP A 105 16.47 14.71 -5.20
CA ASP A 105 16.26 16.09 -5.65
C ASP A 105 14.76 16.46 -5.78
N SER A 106 13.84 15.53 -5.46
CA SER A 106 12.38 15.70 -5.56
C SER A 106 11.89 16.13 -6.96
N THR A 107 12.60 15.75 -8.02
CA THR A 107 12.20 15.98 -9.41
C THR A 107 10.93 15.22 -9.77
N VAL A 108 10.77 14.03 -9.19
CA VAL A 108 9.56 13.20 -9.26
C VAL A 108 9.21 12.67 -7.87
N THR A 109 7.95 12.33 -7.65
CA THR A 109 7.53 11.55 -6.49
C THR A 109 7.83 10.06 -6.67
N THR A 110 7.89 9.30 -5.57
CA THR A 110 8.05 7.83 -5.61
C THR A 110 6.96 7.20 -6.48
N SER A 111 5.72 7.71 -6.38
CA SER A 111 4.59 7.16 -7.10
C SER A 111 4.57 7.52 -8.59
N GLU A 112 5.01 8.71 -8.99
CA GLU A 112 5.21 9.03 -10.41
C GLU A 112 6.26 8.11 -11.03
N MET A 113 7.39 7.91 -10.34
CA MET A 113 8.45 7.01 -10.80
C MET A 113 7.96 5.56 -10.99
N VAL A 114 7.22 5.02 -10.02
CA VAL A 114 6.66 3.66 -10.14
C VAL A 114 5.63 3.60 -11.27
N ARG A 115 4.71 4.56 -11.35
CA ARG A 115 3.68 4.60 -12.40
C ARG A 115 4.32 4.60 -13.80
N ASP A 116 5.39 5.37 -14.00
CA ASP A 116 6.09 5.43 -15.28
C ASP A 116 6.76 4.10 -15.65
N GLN A 117 7.31 3.38 -14.66
CA GLN A 117 7.89 2.05 -14.87
C GLN A 117 6.84 0.99 -15.23
N LEU A 118 5.62 1.09 -14.70
CA LEU A 118 4.58 0.07 -14.93
C LEU A 118 3.95 0.15 -16.33
N GLY A 119 3.92 1.34 -16.92
CA GLY A 119 3.40 1.55 -18.28
C GLY A 119 1.89 1.30 -18.40
N GLY A 120 1.09 2.35 -18.26
CA GLY A 120 -0.35 2.31 -18.58
C GLY A 120 -1.25 1.65 -17.53
N ALA A 121 -0.75 1.40 -16.32
CA ALA A 121 -1.58 0.97 -15.20
C ALA A 121 -2.51 2.10 -14.70
N ARG A 122 -3.70 1.73 -14.22
CA ARG A 122 -4.60 2.62 -13.48
C ARG A 122 -4.11 2.67 -12.03
N TYR A 123 -3.17 3.57 -11.77
CA TYR A 123 -2.34 3.54 -10.57
C TYR A 123 -2.94 4.38 -9.42
N VAL A 124 -2.97 3.80 -8.21
CA VAL A 124 -3.36 4.45 -6.96
C VAL A 124 -2.35 4.08 -5.86
N LYS A 125 -1.77 5.07 -5.19
CA LYS A 125 -0.96 4.84 -3.99
C LYS A 125 -1.88 4.61 -2.79
N ALA A 126 -1.67 3.52 -2.05
CA ALA A 126 -2.45 3.17 -0.86
C ALA A 126 -1.64 2.25 0.08
N PHE A 127 -2.03 2.17 1.36
CA PHE A 127 -1.39 1.33 2.40
C PHE A 127 0.10 1.60 2.67
N ASN A 128 0.77 2.47 1.92
CA ASN A 128 2.19 2.76 2.12
C ASN A 128 2.45 3.43 3.49
N ASN A 129 1.46 4.09 4.08
CA ASN A 129 1.64 4.94 5.25
C ASN A 129 1.36 4.27 6.60
N ILE A 130 0.93 3.00 6.60
CA ILE A 130 0.55 2.24 7.80
C ILE A 130 1.50 1.08 8.05
N LEU A 131 1.78 0.77 9.32
CA LEU A 131 2.59 -0.40 9.69
C LEU A 131 1.85 -1.69 9.35
N ALA A 132 2.56 -2.68 8.83
CA ALA A 132 1.96 -3.96 8.44
C ALA A 132 1.19 -4.67 9.56
N ALA A 133 1.68 -4.58 10.80
CA ALA A 133 1.00 -5.16 11.97
C ALA A 133 -0.30 -4.41 12.33
N HIS A 134 -0.41 -3.14 11.96
CA HIS A 134 -1.60 -2.32 12.23
C HIS A 134 -2.69 -2.52 11.18
N ILE A 135 -2.35 -2.96 9.96
CA ILE A 135 -3.33 -3.27 8.90
C ILE A 135 -4.42 -4.26 9.37
N PRO A 136 -4.10 -5.47 9.85
CA PRO A 136 -5.15 -6.38 10.31
C PRO A 136 -5.79 -5.92 11.62
N ALA A 137 -5.07 -5.18 12.46
CA ALA A 137 -5.56 -4.78 13.79
C ALA A 137 -6.56 -3.61 13.76
N LEU A 138 -6.42 -2.72 12.77
CA LEU A 138 -7.27 -1.53 12.60
C LEU A 138 -8.42 -1.72 11.61
N ALA A 139 -8.45 -2.84 10.88
CA ALA A 139 -9.56 -3.14 9.99
C ALA A 139 -10.88 -3.29 10.77
N ARG A 140 -11.93 -2.65 10.27
CA ARG A 140 -13.29 -2.70 10.83
C ARG A 140 -14.34 -2.82 9.73
N PRO A 141 -15.41 -3.62 9.93
CA PRO A 141 -16.51 -3.71 8.97
C PRO A 141 -17.09 -2.34 8.61
N ALA A 142 -17.64 -2.21 7.41
CA ALA A 142 -18.31 -0.99 6.98
C ALA A 142 -19.46 -0.62 7.93
N GLY A 143 -19.61 0.68 8.21
CA GLY A 143 -20.66 1.22 9.08
C GLY A 143 -20.37 1.15 10.58
N THR A 144 -19.17 0.75 11.00
CA THR A 144 -18.69 0.92 12.38
C THR A 144 -18.22 2.36 12.62
N ASP A 145 -18.34 2.85 13.85
CA ASP A 145 -17.97 4.24 14.18
C ASP A 145 -16.45 4.41 14.38
N ASP A 146 -15.71 3.33 14.66
CA ASP A 146 -14.28 3.33 14.98
C ASP A 146 -13.38 2.97 13.78
N ARG A 147 -13.81 3.29 12.55
CA ARG A 147 -13.02 2.99 11.35
C ARG A 147 -11.79 3.89 11.23
N THR A 148 -10.69 3.26 10.87
CA THR A 148 -9.47 3.94 10.47
C THR A 148 -9.56 4.30 8.99
N ALA A 149 -9.13 5.51 8.64
CA ALA A 149 -9.03 5.97 7.26
C ALA A 149 -7.58 5.87 6.75
N LEU A 150 -7.42 5.58 5.46
CA LEU A 150 -6.13 5.62 4.76
C LEU A 150 -6.14 6.73 3.69
N PRO A 151 -5.07 7.53 3.55
CA PRO A 151 -4.93 8.40 2.40
C PRO A 151 -4.73 7.58 1.12
N ILE A 152 -5.30 8.05 0.01
CA ILE A 152 -5.07 7.52 -1.34
C ILE A 152 -4.72 8.66 -2.29
N ALA A 153 -3.86 8.40 -3.28
CA ALA A 153 -3.54 9.37 -4.33
C ALA A 153 -3.45 8.70 -5.70
N GLY A 154 -3.89 9.41 -6.74
CA GLY A 154 -4.00 8.88 -8.09
C GLY A 154 -4.50 9.94 -9.08
N ASP A 155 -4.05 9.84 -10.33
CA ASP A 155 -4.41 10.80 -11.39
C ASP A 155 -5.73 10.45 -12.08
N ASP A 156 -6.18 9.19 -11.99
CA ASP A 156 -7.48 8.71 -12.50
C ASP A 156 -8.52 8.67 -11.38
N ALA A 157 -9.55 9.53 -11.49
CA ALA A 157 -10.63 9.62 -10.51
C ALA A 157 -11.47 8.32 -10.41
N ALA A 158 -11.69 7.62 -11.51
CA ALA A 158 -12.39 6.34 -11.51
C ALA A 158 -11.55 5.26 -10.81
N ALA A 159 -10.23 5.24 -11.07
CA ALA A 159 -9.32 4.33 -10.37
C ALA A 159 -9.31 4.58 -8.86
N LYS A 160 -9.28 5.85 -8.42
CA LYS A 160 -9.38 6.19 -6.99
C LYS A 160 -10.70 5.74 -6.38
N SER A 161 -11.83 5.91 -7.09
CA SER A 161 -13.13 5.45 -6.62
C SER A 161 -13.20 3.93 -6.48
N GLU A 162 -12.66 3.18 -7.43
CA GLU A 162 -12.60 1.71 -7.36
C GLU A 162 -11.66 1.24 -6.24
N ALA A 163 -10.49 1.86 -6.09
CA ALA A 163 -9.56 1.59 -5.00
C ALA A 163 -10.21 1.86 -3.64
N ALA A 164 -10.93 2.97 -3.48
CA ALA A 164 -11.67 3.30 -2.27
C ALA A 164 -12.75 2.24 -1.93
N ALA A 165 -13.44 1.70 -2.94
CA ALA A 165 -14.42 0.63 -2.73
C ALA A 165 -13.77 -0.69 -2.28
N ILE A 166 -12.60 -1.03 -2.83
CA ILE A 166 -11.82 -2.21 -2.40
C ILE A 166 -11.32 -2.00 -0.97
N ILE A 167 -10.66 -0.88 -0.68
CA ILE A 167 -10.15 -0.54 0.67
C ILE A 167 -11.30 -0.50 1.69
N GLY A 168 -12.47 -0.01 1.27
CA GLY A 168 -13.74 -0.06 2.01
C GLY A 168 -14.11 -1.47 2.46
N GLN A 169 -14.05 -2.45 1.55
CA GLN A 169 -14.31 -3.86 1.85
C GLN A 169 -13.23 -4.48 2.74
N LEU A 170 -11.97 -4.05 2.59
CA LEU A 170 -10.85 -4.49 3.44
C LEU A 170 -10.90 -3.89 4.85
N GLY A 171 -11.86 -3.01 5.14
CA GLY A 171 -12.14 -2.56 6.49
C GLY A 171 -11.62 -1.16 6.84
N PHE A 172 -11.30 -0.34 5.85
CA PHE A 172 -10.83 1.04 6.05
C PHE A 172 -11.71 2.05 5.32
N ASP A 173 -11.79 3.27 5.86
CA ASP A 173 -12.23 4.43 5.09
C ASP A 173 -11.07 4.97 4.23
N THR A 174 -11.35 5.89 3.31
CA THR A 174 -10.31 6.54 2.51
C THR A 174 -10.43 8.05 2.52
N VAL A 175 -9.29 8.72 2.43
CA VAL A 175 -9.17 10.17 2.22
C VAL A 175 -8.44 10.40 0.91
N ASP A 176 -9.08 11.08 -0.04
CA ASP A 176 -8.44 11.47 -1.29
C ASP A 176 -7.40 12.57 -1.04
N ALA A 177 -6.13 12.22 -1.21
CA ALA A 177 -4.96 13.08 -1.10
C ALA A 177 -4.52 13.67 -2.45
N GLY A 178 -5.37 13.63 -3.48
CA GLY A 178 -5.14 14.30 -4.76
C GLY A 178 -4.44 13.42 -5.81
N THR A 179 -3.53 14.05 -6.56
CA THR A 179 -2.79 13.46 -7.69
C THR A 179 -1.54 12.73 -7.21
N LEU A 180 -0.84 12.02 -8.10
CA LEU A 180 0.44 11.39 -7.77
C LEU A 180 1.51 12.41 -7.37
N ALA A 181 1.50 13.60 -7.98
CA ALA A 181 2.39 14.70 -7.58
C ALA A 181 2.20 15.13 -6.11
N GLU A 182 1.03 14.86 -5.51
CA GLU A 182 0.68 15.17 -4.12
C GLU A 182 0.87 13.98 -3.17
N SER A 183 1.29 12.82 -3.67
CA SER A 183 1.37 11.58 -2.89
C SER A 183 2.42 11.60 -1.78
N TRP A 184 3.42 12.49 -1.90
CA TRP A 184 4.48 12.67 -0.92
C TRP A 184 3.96 13.06 0.47
N ARG A 185 2.74 13.62 0.59
CA ARG A 185 2.16 14.09 1.85
C ARG A 185 1.88 12.98 2.88
N PHE A 186 1.94 11.73 2.46
CA PHE A 186 1.80 10.54 3.29
C PHE A 186 2.92 9.52 3.04
N GLU A 187 4.11 10.00 2.70
CA GLU A 187 5.36 9.24 2.60
C GLU A 187 6.21 9.41 3.88
N PRO A 188 7.32 8.66 4.06
CA PRO A 188 8.15 8.77 5.26
C PRO A 188 8.53 10.21 5.63
N ASP A 189 8.63 10.45 6.93
CA ASP A 189 8.92 11.76 7.55
C ASP A 189 7.80 12.82 7.45
N THR A 190 6.60 12.43 7.02
CA THR A 190 5.41 13.32 7.02
C THR A 190 4.44 13.01 8.17
N PRO A 191 3.59 13.97 8.59
CA PRO A 191 2.63 13.76 9.68
C PRO A 191 1.62 12.64 9.41
N ALA A 192 1.29 12.38 8.14
CA ALA A 192 0.36 11.33 7.74
C ALA A 192 1.05 9.97 7.55
N TYR A 193 2.22 9.72 8.15
CA TYR A 193 3.00 8.49 7.97
C TYR A 193 3.31 7.78 9.30
N GLY A 194 2.93 6.51 9.41
CA GLY A 194 3.30 5.59 10.48
C GLY A 194 2.68 5.94 11.83
N ARG A 195 3.25 6.94 12.51
CA ARG A 195 2.92 7.34 13.89
C ARG A 195 1.48 7.81 14.08
N ILE A 196 0.83 8.30 13.01
CA ILE A 196 -0.57 8.71 13.05
C ILE A 196 -1.51 7.57 13.48
N TYR A 197 -1.14 6.32 13.18
CA TYR A 197 -1.92 5.11 13.49
C TYR A 197 -1.59 4.49 14.83
N PHE A 198 -0.85 5.18 15.68
CA PHE A 198 -0.43 4.67 16.98
C PHE A 198 -1.43 5.15 18.03
N SER A 199 -1.69 4.30 19.03
CA SER A 199 -2.44 4.69 20.23
C SER A 199 -1.74 5.83 20.99
N ASP A 200 -0.41 5.89 20.91
CA ASP A 200 0.41 7.04 21.31
C ASP A 200 1.31 7.50 20.13
N PRO A 201 0.93 8.56 19.41
CA PRO A 201 1.72 9.11 18.30
C PRO A 201 3.12 9.62 18.73
N ASN A 202 3.32 9.89 20.03
CA ASN A 202 4.56 10.41 20.59
C ASN A 202 5.50 9.32 21.11
N ALA A 203 5.16 8.03 20.94
CA ALA A 203 6.00 6.92 21.38
C ALA A 203 7.44 7.04 20.87
N SER A 204 8.43 6.66 21.68
CA SER A 204 9.83 6.78 21.24
C SER A 204 10.15 5.86 20.06
N ASP A 205 11.22 6.16 19.31
CA ASP A 205 11.64 5.32 18.17
C ASP A 205 11.92 3.85 18.56
N GLN A 206 12.35 3.62 19.81
CA GLN A 206 12.58 2.28 20.37
C GLN A 206 11.29 1.49 20.57
N GLN A 207 10.14 2.17 20.65
CA GLN A 207 8.83 1.58 20.94
C GLN A 207 7.98 1.44 19.67
N LEU A 208 8.45 1.87 18.49
CA LEU A 208 7.62 1.91 17.28
C LEU A 208 6.97 0.55 16.96
N ALA A 209 7.75 -0.53 17.08
CA ALA A 209 7.27 -1.88 16.77
C ALA A 209 6.30 -2.47 17.80
N SER A 210 6.32 -1.98 19.05
CA SER A 210 5.48 -2.47 20.15
C SER A 210 4.32 -1.54 20.49
N THR A 211 4.26 -0.36 19.87
CA THR A 211 3.19 0.60 20.15
C THR A 211 1.86 0.08 19.60
N PRO A 212 0.82 -0.05 20.44
CA PRO A 212 -0.47 -0.55 20.00
C PRO A 212 -1.09 0.37 18.94
N PRO A 213 -1.88 -0.18 18.01
CA PRO A 213 -2.58 0.61 17.01
C PRO A 213 -3.62 1.53 17.65
N GLY A 214 -3.81 2.71 17.05
CA GLY A 214 -4.81 3.70 17.42
C GLY A 214 -5.72 4.00 16.24
N VAL A 215 -7.03 4.04 16.49
CA VAL A 215 -8.03 4.40 15.47
C VAL A 215 -7.73 5.80 14.95
N THR A 216 -7.68 5.94 13.62
CA THR A 216 -7.38 7.22 12.97
C THR A 216 -8.53 7.61 12.03
N PRO A 217 -9.46 8.46 12.47
CA PRO A 217 -10.59 8.89 11.64
C PRO A 217 -10.16 9.74 10.43
N SER A 218 -11.03 9.83 9.43
CA SER A 218 -10.78 10.59 8.20
C SER A 218 -10.38 12.07 8.44
N GLU A 219 -10.96 12.74 9.43
CA GLU A 219 -10.63 14.14 9.76
C GLU A 219 -9.18 14.29 10.26
N GLN A 220 -8.69 13.33 11.04
CA GLN A 220 -7.32 13.31 11.52
C GLN A 220 -6.34 13.09 10.35
N VAL A 221 -6.68 12.18 9.42
CA VAL A 221 -5.88 11.99 8.19
C VAL A 221 -5.85 13.26 7.34
N ARG A 222 -6.99 13.93 7.13
CA ARG A 222 -7.04 15.21 6.39
C ARG A 222 -6.16 16.27 7.03
N SER A 223 -6.29 16.45 8.35
CA SER A 223 -5.50 17.42 9.11
C SER A 223 -4.00 17.15 8.99
N ALA A 224 -3.58 15.88 9.00
CA ALA A 224 -2.19 15.49 8.84
C ALA A 224 -1.67 15.72 7.41
N LEU A 225 -2.50 15.50 6.39
CA LEU A 225 -2.17 15.81 4.98
C LEU A 225 -2.04 17.33 4.76
N ASP A 226 -2.91 18.13 5.36
CA ASP A 226 -2.88 19.59 5.25
C ASP A 226 -1.68 20.21 5.98
N ALA A 227 -1.22 19.57 7.07
CA ALA A 227 -0.04 19.96 7.82
C ALA A 227 1.29 19.48 7.20
N ALA A 228 1.25 18.64 6.16
CA ALA A 228 2.45 18.05 5.58
C ALA A 228 3.30 19.11 4.85
N THR A 229 4.59 19.15 5.18
CA THR A 229 5.59 19.96 4.49
C THR A 229 6.55 19.05 3.73
N ARG A 230 6.94 19.43 2.51
CA ARG A 230 7.84 18.61 1.68
C ARG A 230 9.17 18.45 2.40
N VAL A 231 9.57 17.21 2.64
CA VAL A 231 10.81 16.88 3.36
C VAL A 231 12.02 16.92 2.42
N ASN A 232 13.20 17.19 2.97
CA ASN A 232 14.45 17.06 2.22
C ASN A 232 14.82 15.58 2.06
N VAL A 233 14.41 14.97 0.95
CA VAL A 233 14.60 13.53 0.71
C VAL A 233 16.08 13.15 0.68
N ALA A 234 16.95 14.02 0.15
CA ALA A 234 18.40 13.81 0.14
C ALA A 234 19.00 13.62 1.56
N GLU A 235 18.37 14.17 2.60
CA GLU A 235 18.83 14.07 3.99
C GLU A 235 18.35 12.80 4.72
N ARG A 236 17.45 11.98 4.15
CA ARG A 236 16.99 10.72 4.76
C ARG A 236 18.16 9.76 5.00
N ARG A 237 18.35 9.28 6.23
CA ARG A 237 19.48 8.40 6.60
C ARG A 237 19.12 6.95 6.89
N PHE A 238 17.82 6.66 7.01
CA PHE A 238 17.31 5.37 7.45
C PHE A 238 17.10 4.38 6.31
#